data_AF-A0A498Q4J7-F1
#
_entry.id   AF-A0A498Q4J7-F1
#
_cell.length_a   1.000
_cell.length_b   1.000
_cell.length_c   1.000
_cell.angle_alpha   90.00
_cell.angle_beta   90.00
_cell.angle_gamma   90.00
#
_symmetry.space_group_name_H-M   'P 1'
#
loop_
_entity.id
_entity.type
_entity.pdbx_description
1 polymer ?
#
loop_
_entity_poly.entity_id
_entity_poly.type
_entity_poly.pdbx_seq_one_letter_code
_entity_poly.pdbx_strand_id
1 'polypeptide(L)'
;MGRSGGGGEGGNGGAAGLIGNGGNGGAGGNALAGSGGLSGWGGNGGNGGNSRGLFGNGGSGGAGGDAGNNGTGGNGGNGGEAGLFGSGGNGAAGGTAVGTASRAGNGGNGGAAELFGHGGNGGAGGTANNGSGNGGIGGNGGNGGNGGLLYGDGGNGGNAGAGGAGGVGGNGGNGGQAGTFGNGGDGGAGASSNGGAGGSGGAGGAAKWFGDGGTGGAGGSSGAGMKGGTAGLGGAGGRLYGNSGSDGLSYTHFANLKARDE
;
A
#
# COMPACT_ATOMS: atom_id res chain seq x y z
N MET A 1 4.77 -24.45 30.02
CA MET A 1 4.23 -23.15 29.57
C MET A 1 4.91 -22.81 28.25
N GLY A 2 4.20 -22.88 27.13
CA GLY A 2 4.76 -22.56 25.81
C GLY A 2 4.98 -21.06 25.67
N ARG A 3 6.20 -20.63 25.33
CA ARG A 3 6.51 -19.22 25.05
C ARG A 3 5.90 -18.88 23.69
N SER A 4 4.92 -17.99 23.65
CA SER A 4 4.49 -17.32 22.42
C SER A 4 5.66 -16.51 21.86
N GLY A 5 6.12 -16.84 20.65
CA GLY A 5 7.15 -16.11 19.93
C GLY A 5 6.55 -15.27 18.80
N GLY A 6 6.98 -14.02 18.67
CA GLY A 6 6.71 -13.23 17.47
C GLY A 6 7.38 -13.86 16.24
N GLY A 7 6.84 -13.56 15.06
CA GLY A 7 7.48 -13.90 13.80
C GLY A 7 8.80 -13.15 13.61
N GLY A 8 9.81 -13.83 13.07
CA GLY A 8 11.11 -13.21 12.77
C GLY A 8 11.01 -12.23 11.60
N GLU A 9 11.85 -11.21 11.58
CA GLU A 9 11.92 -10.29 10.43
C GLU A 9 12.49 -10.99 9.19
N GLY A 10 12.00 -10.61 8.03
CA GLY A 10 12.56 -11.01 6.75
C GLY A 10 13.89 -10.32 6.49
N GLY A 11 14.88 -11.06 5.95
CA GLY A 11 16.18 -10.48 5.60
C GLY A 11 16.06 -9.48 4.44
N ASN A 12 16.81 -8.39 4.48
CA ASN A 12 16.86 -7.45 3.36
C ASN A 12 17.52 -8.09 2.13
N GLY A 13 17.05 -7.72 0.95
CA GLY A 13 17.66 -8.07 -0.32
C GLY A 13 19.04 -7.43 -0.48
N GLY A 14 19.96 -8.16 -1.11
CA GLY A 14 21.32 -7.66 -1.37
C GLY A 14 21.32 -6.51 -2.37
N ALA A 15 22.14 -5.49 -2.14
CA ALA A 15 22.34 -4.43 -3.14
C ALA A 15 23.18 -4.94 -4.32
N ALA A 16 22.90 -4.44 -5.51
CA ALA A 16 23.73 -4.70 -6.69
C ALA A 16 24.83 -3.65 -6.87
N GLY A 17 25.92 -4.05 -7.53
CA GLY A 17 27.03 -3.20 -7.94
C GLY A 17 26.74 -2.39 -9.21
N LEU A 18 27.77 -2.12 -10.02
CA LEU A 18 27.67 -1.26 -11.21
C LEU A 18 26.67 -1.78 -12.27
N ILE A 19 26.53 -3.10 -12.39
CA ILE A 19 25.53 -3.77 -13.23
C ILE A 19 24.91 -4.88 -12.38
N GLY A 20 23.58 -4.94 -12.35
CA GLY A 20 22.84 -6.01 -11.71
C GLY A 20 21.59 -5.53 -10.98
N ASN A 21 20.65 -6.44 -10.79
CA ASN A 21 19.42 -6.17 -10.05
C ASN A 21 19.64 -6.33 -8.55
N GLY A 22 18.96 -5.50 -7.76
CA GLY A 22 18.86 -5.70 -6.33
C GLY A 22 18.16 -7.03 -6.02
N GLY A 23 18.61 -7.70 -4.95
CA GLY A 23 17.99 -8.92 -4.46
C GLY A 23 16.62 -8.66 -3.84
N ASN A 24 15.75 -9.66 -3.82
CA ASN A 24 14.45 -9.52 -3.17
C ASN A 24 14.60 -9.58 -1.64
N GLY A 25 13.73 -8.86 -0.93
CA GLY A 25 13.57 -8.99 0.50
C GLY A 25 12.92 -10.33 0.87
N GLY A 26 13.36 -10.92 1.98
CA GLY A 26 12.76 -12.11 2.57
C GLY A 26 11.41 -11.80 3.22
N ALA A 27 10.52 -12.79 3.25
CA ALA A 27 9.25 -12.66 3.97
C ALA A 27 9.47 -12.59 5.48
N GLY A 28 8.63 -11.81 6.17
CA GLY A 28 8.52 -11.85 7.61
C GLY A 28 7.86 -13.16 8.07
N GLY A 29 8.30 -13.68 9.20
CA GLY A 29 7.77 -14.89 9.79
C GLY A 29 6.36 -14.67 10.33
N ASN A 30 5.52 -15.69 10.23
CA ASN A 30 4.21 -15.68 10.87
C ASN A 30 4.35 -15.96 12.37
N ALA A 31 3.51 -15.35 13.18
CA ALA A 31 3.40 -15.68 14.59
C ALA A 31 2.58 -16.96 14.81
N LEU A 32 3.01 -17.81 15.75
CA LEU A 32 2.19 -18.93 16.22
C LEU A 32 1.16 -18.46 17.26
N ALA A 33 -0.07 -18.98 17.18
CA ALA A 33 -1.06 -18.83 18.24
C ALA A 33 -0.61 -19.61 19.49
N GLY A 34 0.04 -18.92 20.43
CA GLY A 34 0.43 -19.53 21.69
C GLY A 34 -0.79 -19.85 22.57
N SER A 35 -0.87 -21.08 23.08
CA SER A 35 -1.80 -21.46 24.15
C SER A 35 -1.41 -20.74 25.45
N GLY A 36 -1.86 -19.49 25.63
CA GLY A 36 -1.53 -18.67 26.80
C GLY A 36 -1.92 -17.19 26.76
N GLY A 37 -2.57 -16.70 25.69
CA GLY A 37 -3.14 -15.34 25.67
C GLY A 37 -2.16 -14.19 25.42
N LEU A 38 -0.88 -14.47 25.17
CA LEU A 38 0.09 -13.47 24.70
C LEU A 38 0.08 -13.41 23.16
N SER A 39 -0.27 -12.25 22.63
CA SER A 39 -0.42 -11.94 21.20
C SER A 39 0.92 -12.04 20.46
N GLY A 40 1.03 -12.97 19.51
CA GLY A 40 2.19 -13.08 18.64
C GLY A 40 2.11 -12.07 17.48
N TRP A 41 3.18 -11.32 17.25
CA TRP A 41 3.27 -10.30 16.23
C TRP A 41 3.83 -10.92 14.95
N GLY A 42 3.25 -10.61 13.80
CA GLY A 42 3.84 -10.98 12.52
C GLY A 42 5.16 -10.23 12.31
N GLY A 43 6.17 -10.92 11.77
CA GLY A 43 7.45 -10.30 11.44
C GLY A 43 7.33 -9.38 10.24
N ASN A 44 8.08 -8.28 10.20
CA ASN A 44 8.11 -7.43 9.01
C ASN A 44 8.78 -8.15 7.84
N GLY A 45 8.31 -7.90 6.63
CA GLY A 45 9.02 -8.29 5.42
C GLY A 45 10.29 -7.46 5.23
N GLY A 46 11.34 -8.10 4.72
CA GLY A 46 12.59 -7.43 4.39
C GLY A 46 12.43 -6.51 3.19
N ASN A 47 13.20 -5.43 3.14
CA ASN A 47 13.21 -4.55 1.97
C ASN A 47 13.89 -5.23 0.78
N GLY A 48 13.45 -4.91 -0.43
CA GLY A 48 14.21 -5.20 -1.64
C GLY A 48 15.54 -4.45 -1.65
N GLY A 49 16.56 -5.07 -2.22
CA GLY A 49 17.87 -4.47 -2.40
C GLY A 49 17.84 -3.41 -3.50
N ASN A 50 18.67 -2.37 -3.35
CA ASN A 50 18.79 -1.34 -4.38
C ASN A 50 19.79 -1.77 -5.46
N SER A 51 19.54 -1.36 -6.69
CA SER A 51 20.55 -1.31 -7.75
C SER A 51 21.20 0.07 -7.72
N ARG A 52 22.48 0.17 -7.34
CA ARG A 52 23.18 1.48 -7.20
C ARG A 52 24.11 1.77 -8.38
N GLY A 53 23.84 1.14 -9.52
CA GLY A 53 24.72 1.07 -10.68
C GLY A 53 24.16 1.75 -11.92
N LEU A 54 24.84 1.56 -13.06
CA LEU A 54 24.40 2.05 -14.37
C LEU A 54 23.13 1.32 -14.83
N PHE A 55 23.10 0.00 -14.66
CA PHE A 55 21.99 -0.84 -15.11
C PHE A 55 21.54 -1.77 -13.99
N GLY A 56 20.25 -1.78 -13.71
CA GLY A 56 19.68 -2.69 -12.73
C GLY A 56 18.34 -2.26 -12.19
N ASN A 57 17.44 -3.22 -12.02
CA ASN A 57 16.16 -3.01 -11.36
C ASN A 57 16.31 -3.18 -9.85
N GLY A 58 15.56 -2.40 -9.09
CA GLY A 58 15.43 -2.64 -7.65
C GLY A 58 14.77 -3.99 -7.36
N GLY A 59 15.17 -4.63 -6.27
CA GLY A 59 14.56 -5.88 -5.82
C GLY A 59 13.17 -5.66 -5.24
N SER A 60 12.30 -6.67 -5.27
CA SER A 60 10.99 -6.56 -4.61
C SER A 60 11.13 -6.63 -3.09
N GLY A 61 10.23 -5.97 -2.36
CA GLY A 61 10.07 -6.21 -0.93
C GLY A 61 9.60 -7.63 -0.61
N GLY A 62 9.80 -8.06 0.63
CA GLY A 62 9.25 -9.31 1.15
C GLY A 62 7.89 -9.09 1.83
N ALA A 63 7.00 -10.08 1.80
CA ALA A 63 5.70 -9.96 2.47
C ALA A 63 5.85 -9.84 3.99
N GLY A 64 4.95 -9.08 4.61
CA GLY A 64 4.81 -9.07 6.06
C GLY A 64 4.18 -10.36 6.58
N GLY A 65 4.64 -10.85 7.71
CA GLY A 65 4.13 -12.06 8.34
C GLY A 65 2.79 -11.84 9.02
N ASP A 66 1.97 -12.88 9.08
CA ASP A 66 0.68 -12.85 9.75
C ASP A 66 0.82 -12.84 11.27
N ALA A 67 -0.09 -12.12 11.92
CA ALA A 67 -0.19 -12.11 13.37
C ALA A 67 -0.86 -13.37 13.92
N GLY A 68 -0.54 -13.70 15.17
CA GLY A 68 -1.38 -14.59 15.99
C GLY A 68 -2.60 -13.84 16.53
N ASN A 69 -3.43 -14.53 17.32
CA ASN A 69 -4.62 -13.93 17.94
C ASN A 69 -4.29 -12.66 18.74
N ASN A 70 -5.08 -11.62 18.50
CA ASN A 70 -4.96 -10.27 19.05
C ASN A 70 -3.60 -9.59 18.76
N GLY A 71 -2.84 -10.10 17.79
CA GLY A 71 -1.55 -9.56 17.38
C GLY A 71 -1.66 -8.50 16.29
N THR A 72 -0.51 -7.92 15.95
CA THR A 72 -0.36 -7.01 14.80
C THR A 72 0.33 -7.75 13.66
N GLY A 73 -0.20 -7.60 12.44
CA GLY A 73 0.41 -8.16 11.23
C GLY A 73 1.70 -7.40 10.90
N GLY A 74 2.72 -8.09 10.41
CA GLY A 74 3.97 -7.46 10.01
C GLY A 74 3.77 -6.59 8.78
N ASN A 75 4.50 -5.49 8.65
CA ASN A 75 4.43 -4.68 7.44
C ASN A 75 5.12 -5.40 6.27
N GLY A 76 4.63 -5.16 5.05
CA GLY A 76 5.34 -5.54 3.84
C GLY A 76 6.63 -4.73 3.68
N GLY A 77 7.67 -5.37 3.17
CA GLY A 77 8.93 -4.71 2.84
C GLY A 77 8.76 -3.77 1.66
N ASN A 78 9.52 -2.67 1.66
CA ASN A 78 9.57 -1.76 0.52
C ASN A 78 10.31 -2.40 -0.64
N GLY A 79 9.96 -2.03 -1.87
CA GLY A 79 10.78 -2.33 -3.04
C GLY A 79 12.06 -1.50 -3.04
N GLY A 80 13.12 -2.05 -3.62
CA GLY A 80 14.40 -1.39 -3.77
C GLY A 80 14.40 -0.37 -4.89
N GLU A 81 15.31 0.59 -4.83
CA GLU A 81 15.53 1.57 -5.88
C GLU A 81 16.28 0.96 -7.07
N ALA A 82 16.00 1.46 -8.27
CA ALA A 82 16.72 1.08 -9.49
C ALA A 82 18.05 1.83 -9.64
N GLY A 83 18.90 1.38 -10.55
CA GLY A 83 20.03 2.16 -11.04
C GLY A 83 19.61 3.18 -12.09
N LEU A 84 20.58 3.84 -12.73
CA LEU A 84 20.32 4.89 -13.74
C LEU A 84 19.37 4.41 -14.84
N PHE A 85 19.58 3.17 -15.32
CA PHE A 85 18.68 2.45 -16.21
C PHE A 85 18.11 1.22 -15.50
N GLY A 86 16.84 1.30 -15.14
CA GLY A 86 16.12 0.21 -14.50
C GLY A 86 14.83 0.69 -13.84
N SER A 87 13.93 -0.26 -13.57
CA SER A 87 12.70 0.01 -12.83
C SER A 87 12.89 -0.20 -11.34
N GLY A 88 12.17 0.58 -10.53
CA GLY A 88 12.10 0.35 -9.10
C GLY A 88 11.43 -0.99 -8.78
N GLY A 89 11.80 -1.60 -7.66
CA GLY A 89 11.19 -2.83 -7.18
C GLY A 89 9.80 -2.60 -6.62
N ASN A 90 8.92 -3.60 -6.69
CA ASN A 90 7.60 -3.50 -6.07
C ASN A 90 7.70 -3.61 -4.54
N GLY A 91 6.88 -2.84 -3.83
CA GLY A 91 6.60 -3.08 -2.42
C GLY A 91 5.76 -4.34 -2.24
N ALA A 92 5.83 -4.95 -1.07
CA ALA A 92 5.12 -6.19 -0.77
C ALA A 92 3.91 -5.99 0.12
N ALA A 93 3.02 -6.97 0.16
CA ALA A 93 1.83 -6.91 0.99
C ALA A 93 2.15 -6.93 2.49
N GLY A 94 1.34 -6.22 3.28
CA GLY A 94 1.32 -6.35 4.73
C GLY A 94 0.64 -7.63 5.20
N GLY A 95 1.07 -8.14 6.34
CA GLY A 95 0.54 -9.33 6.98
C GLY A 95 -0.84 -9.11 7.59
N THR A 96 -1.61 -10.18 7.67
CA THR A 96 -2.95 -10.15 8.25
C THR A 96 -2.90 -10.12 9.78
N ALA A 97 -3.99 -9.67 10.38
CA ALA A 97 -4.16 -9.73 11.83
C ALA A 97 -5.53 -10.30 12.19
N VAL A 98 -5.60 -11.07 13.28
CA VAL A 98 -6.82 -11.76 13.71
C VAL A 98 -7.10 -11.46 15.17
N GLY A 99 -8.37 -11.19 15.52
CA GLY A 99 -8.82 -11.04 16.91
C GLY A 99 -9.30 -9.64 17.28
N THR A 100 -9.59 -9.44 18.57
CA THR A 100 -10.09 -8.16 19.12
C THR A 100 -9.03 -7.07 19.07
N ALA A 101 -9.40 -5.88 18.59
CA ALA A 101 -8.51 -4.73 18.44
C ALA A 101 -7.20 -5.03 17.68
N SER A 102 -7.24 -6.00 16.77
CA SER A 102 -6.09 -6.38 15.95
C SER A 102 -5.79 -5.31 14.89
N ARG A 103 -4.53 -5.18 14.51
CA ARG A 103 -4.11 -4.25 13.45
C ARG A 103 -3.31 -5.00 12.40
N ALA A 104 -3.75 -4.94 11.16
CA ALA A 104 -3.01 -5.57 10.08
C ALA A 104 -1.80 -4.73 9.67
N GLY A 105 -0.83 -5.38 9.01
CA GLY A 105 0.37 -4.73 8.53
C GLY A 105 0.08 -3.85 7.33
N ASN A 106 0.81 -2.75 7.18
CA ASN A 106 0.75 -1.93 5.99
C ASN A 106 1.48 -2.61 4.83
N GLY A 107 1.07 -2.32 3.60
CA GLY A 107 1.85 -2.64 2.41
C GLY A 107 3.14 -1.81 2.35
N GLY A 108 4.19 -2.40 1.80
CA GLY A 108 5.45 -1.70 1.53
C GLY A 108 5.33 -0.77 0.33
N ASN A 109 6.10 0.31 0.33
CA ASN A 109 6.16 1.22 -0.81
C ASN A 109 6.91 0.60 -1.99
N GLY A 110 6.55 0.96 -3.20
CA GLY A 110 7.36 0.69 -4.38
C GLY A 110 8.64 1.52 -4.39
N GLY A 111 9.71 0.96 -4.94
CA GLY A 111 10.98 1.65 -5.14
C GLY A 111 10.93 2.60 -6.33
N ALA A 112 11.77 3.64 -6.31
CA ALA A 112 11.87 4.59 -7.39
C ALA A 112 12.82 4.10 -8.50
N ALA A 113 12.61 4.59 -9.73
CA ALA A 113 13.61 4.58 -10.78
C ALA A 113 14.40 5.91 -10.79
N GLU A 114 15.64 5.90 -11.31
CA GLU A 114 16.51 7.08 -11.30
C GLU A 114 16.37 7.94 -12.56
N LEU A 115 16.95 7.53 -13.70
CA LEU A 115 16.95 8.35 -14.94
C LEU A 115 15.99 7.80 -15.98
N PHE A 116 16.05 6.48 -16.21
CA PHE A 116 15.21 5.74 -17.14
C PHE A 116 14.63 4.50 -16.47
N GLY A 117 13.30 4.42 -16.42
CA GLY A 117 12.57 3.25 -15.95
C GLY A 117 11.35 3.62 -15.14
N HIS A 118 10.47 2.64 -14.89
CA HIS A 118 9.22 2.87 -14.18
C HIS A 118 9.42 2.74 -12.67
N GLY A 119 8.64 3.46 -11.89
CA GLY A 119 8.55 3.22 -10.46
C GLY A 119 7.90 1.88 -10.15
N GLY A 120 8.29 1.25 -9.05
CA GLY A 120 7.65 0.03 -8.57
C GLY A 120 6.27 0.30 -7.98
N ASN A 121 5.38 -0.68 -8.03
CA ASN A 121 4.06 -0.56 -7.40
C ASN A 121 4.17 -0.66 -5.88
N GLY A 122 3.27 0.03 -5.18
CA GLY A 122 3.06 -0.16 -3.75
C GLY A 122 2.37 -1.49 -3.45
N GLY A 123 2.70 -2.08 -2.31
CA GLY A 123 2.10 -3.31 -1.82
C GLY A 123 0.73 -3.09 -1.19
N ALA A 124 -0.10 -4.12 -1.18
CA ALA A 124 -1.41 -4.06 -0.54
C ALA A 124 -1.29 -4.02 1.00
N GLY A 125 -2.20 -3.31 1.66
CA GLY A 125 -2.38 -3.40 3.11
C GLY A 125 -2.97 -4.75 3.53
N GLY A 126 -2.53 -5.26 4.68
CA GLY A 126 -3.04 -6.48 5.27
C GLY A 126 -4.48 -6.33 5.78
N THR A 127 -5.21 -7.43 5.88
CA THR A 127 -6.58 -7.45 6.37
C THR A 127 -6.64 -7.74 7.87
N ALA A 128 -7.54 -7.04 8.57
CA ALA A 128 -7.83 -7.31 9.98
C ALA A 128 -9.13 -8.10 10.09
N ASN A 129 -9.03 -9.37 10.46
CA ASN A 129 -10.18 -10.26 10.62
C ASN A 129 -10.63 -10.27 12.09
N ASN A 130 -11.84 -9.81 12.37
CA ASN A 130 -12.42 -9.86 13.71
C ASN A 130 -13.83 -10.46 13.69
N GLY A 131 -14.07 -11.50 14.50
CA GLY A 131 -15.38 -12.15 14.69
C GLY A 131 -16.18 -11.66 15.91
N SER A 132 -15.64 -10.77 16.75
CA SER A 132 -16.22 -10.43 18.07
C SER A 132 -16.54 -8.94 18.30
N GLY A 133 -16.64 -8.13 17.24
CA GLY A 133 -17.25 -6.78 17.30
C GLY A 133 -16.40 -5.64 17.87
N ASN A 134 -15.26 -5.92 18.52
CA ASN A 134 -14.30 -4.88 18.97
C ASN A 134 -13.28 -4.53 17.85
N GLY A 135 -13.78 -4.11 16.69
CA GLY A 135 -13.09 -3.51 15.53
C GLY A 135 -11.59 -3.74 15.33
N GLY A 136 -11.22 -4.49 14.29
CA GLY A 136 -9.84 -4.55 13.80
C GLY A 136 -9.53 -3.44 12.78
N ILE A 137 -8.30 -2.93 12.75
CA ILE A 137 -7.87 -1.89 11.82
C ILE A 137 -7.14 -2.52 10.64
N GLY A 138 -7.64 -2.30 9.44
CA GLY A 138 -7.00 -2.75 8.20
C GLY A 138 -5.70 -1.99 7.92
N GLY A 139 -4.75 -2.64 7.24
CA GLY A 139 -3.48 -2.04 6.87
C GLY A 139 -3.65 -1.04 5.73
N ASN A 140 -2.86 0.02 5.72
CA ASN A 140 -2.80 0.94 4.60
C ASN A 140 -2.07 0.28 3.42
N GLY A 141 -2.44 0.66 2.20
CA GLY A 141 -1.65 0.35 1.02
C GLY A 141 -0.35 1.13 0.99
N GLY A 142 0.69 0.55 0.41
CA GLY A 142 1.96 1.25 0.17
C GLY A 142 1.87 2.21 -0.99
N ASN A 143 2.66 3.28 -0.98
CA ASN A 143 2.72 4.21 -2.11
C ASN A 143 3.47 3.57 -3.28
N GLY A 144 3.09 3.92 -4.51
CA GLY A 144 3.88 3.63 -5.69
C GLY A 144 5.18 4.45 -5.72
N GLY A 145 6.23 3.87 -6.30
CA GLY A 145 7.51 4.54 -6.52
C GLY A 145 7.44 5.50 -7.70
N ASN A 146 8.33 6.50 -7.72
CA ASN A 146 8.40 7.44 -8.83
C ASN A 146 9.11 6.81 -10.04
N GLY A 147 8.65 7.18 -11.25
CA GLY A 147 9.34 6.90 -12.49
C GLY A 147 10.64 7.70 -12.64
N GLY A 148 11.51 7.22 -13.54
CA GLY A 148 12.81 7.81 -13.81
C GLY A 148 12.67 9.24 -14.34
N LEU A 149 13.65 10.09 -14.00
CA LEU A 149 13.58 11.52 -14.23
C LEU A 149 13.26 11.87 -15.70
N LEU A 150 13.90 11.20 -16.67
CA LEU A 150 13.69 11.50 -18.09
C LEU A 150 12.55 10.69 -18.67
N TYR A 151 12.53 9.39 -18.39
CA TYR A 151 11.49 8.49 -18.88
C TYR A 151 11.09 7.52 -17.80
N GLY A 152 9.78 7.40 -17.59
CA GLY A 152 9.24 6.42 -16.66
C GLY A 152 7.86 6.81 -16.17
N ASP A 153 6.97 5.83 -16.13
CA ASP A 153 5.70 5.97 -15.43
C ASP A 153 5.94 5.84 -13.92
N GLY A 154 5.11 6.52 -13.15
CA GLY A 154 5.01 6.25 -11.72
C GLY A 154 4.36 4.89 -11.46
N GLY A 155 4.78 4.22 -10.40
CA GLY A 155 4.13 2.98 -9.96
C GLY A 155 2.77 3.26 -9.33
N ASN A 156 1.87 2.28 -9.39
CA ASN A 156 0.56 2.41 -8.77
C ASN A 156 0.66 2.30 -7.24
N GLY A 157 -0.20 3.03 -6.54
CA GLY A 157 -0.42 2.86 -5.11
C GLY A 157 -1.10 1.53 -4.80
N GLY A 158 -0.74 0.93 -3.68
CA GLY A 158 -1.33 -0.30 -3.19
C GLY A 158 -2.74 -0.07 -2.65
N ASN A 159 -3.61 -1.05 -2.83
CA ASN A 159 -4.92 -1.04 -2.18
C ASN A 159 -4.78 -1.27 -0.68
N ALA A 160 -5.68 -0.69 0.09
CA ALA A 160 -5.74 -0.95 1.51
C ALA A 160 -6.36 -2.30 1.87
N GLY A 161 -6.10 -2.76 3.08
CA GLY A 161 -6.75 -3.92 3.67
C GLY A 161 -8.00 -3.56 4.48
N ALA A 162 -8.96 -4.48 4.48
CA ALA A 162 -10.21 -4.34 5.20
C ALA A 162 -10.01 -4.29 6.73
N GLY A 163 -10.82 -3.47 7.39
CA GLY A 163 -11.01 -3.51 8.84
C GLY A 163 -11.96 -4.64 9.24
N GLY A 164 -11.84 -5.10 10.49
CA GLY A 164 -12.76 -6.09 11.06
C GLY A 164 -14.13 -5.49 11.37
N ALA A 165 -15.09 -6.31 11.79
CA ALA A 165 -16.42 -5.82 12.20
C ALA A 165 -16.31 -4.77 13.34
N GLY A 166 -16.93 -3.60 13.15
CA GLY A 166 -16.81 -2.43 14.03
C GLY A 166 -15.49 -1.65 13.88
N GLY A 167 -14.62 -2.05 12.96
CA GLY A 167 -13.27 -1.52 12.77
C GLY A 167 -13.14 -0.58 11.58
N VAL A 168 -11.96 0.02 11.44
CA VAL A 168 -11.66 1.03 10.41
C VAL A 168 -10.92 0.37 9.24
N GLY A 169 -11.35 0.67 8.01
CA GLY A 169 -10.63 0.25 6.80
C GLY A 169 -9.32 1.03 6.62
N GLY A 170 -8.28 0.40 6.09
CA GLY A 170 -7.04 1.10 5.77
C GLY A 170 -7.21 2.09 4.61
N ASN A 171 -6.30 3.05 4.50
CA ASN A 171 -6.24 4.00 3.40
C ASN A 171 -5.43 3.43 2.22
N GLY A 172 -5.86 3.71 1.00
CA GLY A 172 -5.12 3.36 -0.20
C GLY A 172 -3.82 4.16 -0.31
N GLY A 173 -2.80 3.55 -0.92
CA GLY A 173 -1.52 4.21 -1.17
C GLY A 173 -1.61 5.18 -2.34
N ASN A 174 -0.80 6.23 -2.33
CA ASN A 174 -0.74 7.16 -3.45
C ASN A 174 0.01 6.53 -4.64
N GLY A 175 -0.37 6.90 -5.85
CA GLY A 175 0.42 6.62 -7.05
C GLY A 175 1.70 7.44 -7.10
N GLY A 176 2.72 6.88 -7.76
CA GLY A 176 4.01 7.51 -7.96
C GLY A 176 3.97 8.57 -9.07
N GLN A 177 4.85 9.55 -9.00
CA GLN A 177 4.99 10.55 -10.04
C GLN A 177 5.76 10.01 -11.26
N ALA A 178 5.45 10.55 -12.44
CA ALA A 178 6.17 10.21 -13.66
C ALA A 178 7.50 10.96 -13.84
N GLY A 179 8.26 10.52 -14.83
CA GLY A 179 9.37 11.23 -15.46
C GLY A 179 8.96 12.43 -16.31
N THR A 180 9.90 13.02 -17.05
CA THR A 180 9.57 14.06 -18.04
C THR A 180 8.62 13.53 -19.11
N PHE A 181 8.85 12.28 -19.52
CA PHE A 181 7.94 11.46 -20.32
C PHE A 181 7.45 10.29 -19.47
N GLY A 182 6.13 10.17 -19.34
CA GLY A 182 5.50 9.07 -18.64
C GLY A 182 4.21 9.50 -17.97
N ASN A 183 3.40 8.50 -17.64
CA ASN A 183 2.14 8.67 -16.94
C ASN A 183 2.35 8.58 -15.43
N GLY A 184 1.55 9.31 -14.68
CA GLY A 184 1.51 9.12 -13.24
C GLY A 184 0.85 7.78 -12.89
N GLY A 185 1.27 7.17 -11.78
CA GLY A 185 0.66 5.93 -11.30
C GLY A 185 -0.72 6.16 -10.69
N ASP A 186 -1.61 5.18 -10.77
CA ASP A 186 -2.93 5.27 -10.14
C ASP A 186 -2.82 5.22 -8.61
N GLY A 187 -3.71 5.92 -7.91
CA GLY A 187 -3.89 5.81 -6.48
C GLY A 187 -4.62 4.50 -6.11
N GLY A 188 -4.20 3.87 -5.02
CA GLY A 188 -4.83 2.67 -4.49
C GLY A 188 -6.18 2.97 -3.84
N ALA A 189 -7.09 2.00 -3.89
CA ALA A 189 -8.39 2.13 -3.23
C ALA A 189 -8.26 2.04 -1.70
N GLY A 190 -9.06 2.86 -1.01
CA GLY A 190 -9.31 2.73 0.42
C GLY A 190 -10.20 1.53 0.71
N ALA A 191 -10.03 0.93 1.89
CA ALA A 191 -10.75 -0.29 2.22
C ALA A 191 -12.10 -0.02 2.85
N SER A 192 -13.04 -0.92 2.58
CA SER A 192 -14.36 -0.88 3.21
C SER A 192 -14.30 -1.34 4.66
N SER A 193 -15.28 -0.89 5.45
CA SER A 193 -15.46 -1.27 6.86
C SER A 193 -16.90 -1.67 7.13
N ASN A 194 -17.09 -2.77 7.87
CA ASN A 194 -18.41 -3.19 8.33
C ASN A 194 -18.63 -2.70 9.77
N GLY A 195 -19.16 -1.48 9.94
CA GLY A 195 -19.49 -0.90 11.26
C GLY A 195 -18.51 0.16 11.80
N GLY A 196 -17.40 0.42 11.11
CA GLY A 196 -16.53 1.59 11.36
C GLY A 196 -16.40 2.48 10.12
N ALA A 197 -15.47 3.43 10.13
CA ALA A 197 -15.20 4.32 9.00
C ALA A 197 -14.46 3.60 7.86
N GLY A 198 -14.84 3.90 6.62
CA GLY A 198 -14.13 3.42 5.43
C GLY A 198 -12.82 4.19 5.25
N GLY A 199 -11.81 3.55 4.67
CA GLY A 199 -10.52 4.21 4.42
C GLY A 199 -10.56 5.10 3.19
N SER A 200 -9.75 6.16 3.16
CA SER A 200 -9.64 7.04 2.00
C SER A 200 -8.93 6.36 0.83
N GLY A 201 -9.28 6.71 -0.40
CA GLY A 201 -8.50 6.38 -1.58
C GLY A 201 -7.19 7.20 -1.63
N GLY A 202 -6.17 6.63 -2.24
CA GLY A 202 -4.89 7.31 -2.49
C GLY A 202 -4.99 8.25 -3.68
N ALA A 203 -4.21 9.33 -3.69
CA ALA A 203 -4.14 10.22 -4.83
C ALA A 203 -3.41 9.55 -6.01
N GLY A 204 -3.82 9.87 -7.23
CA GLY A 204 -3.07 9.54 -8.45
C GLY A 204 -1.80 10.36 -8.56
N GLY A 205 -0.77 9.78 -9.16
CA GLY A 205 0.50 10.42 -9.44
C GLY A 205 0.39 11.42 -10.58
N ALA A 206 1.19 12.49 -10.53
CA ALA A 206 1.22 13.47 -11.61
C ALA A 206 2.22 13.07 -12.72
N ALA A 207 1.87 13.38 -13.96
CA ALA A 207 2.84 13.52 -15.04
C ALA A 207 3.56 14.88 -14.97
N LYS A 208 4.72 15.02 -15.63
CA LYS A 208 5.51 16.28 -15.58
C LYS A 208 5.32 17.17 -16.81
N TRP A 209 5.68 16.67 -17.99
CA TRP A 209 5.63 17.44 -19.24
C TRP A 209 4.80 16.72 -20.30
N PHE A 210 5.05 15.43 -20.46
CA PHE A 210 4.34 14.55 -21.39
C PHE A 210 3.82 13.32 -20.66
N GLY A 211 2.54 13.04 -20.80
CA GLY A 211 1.88 11.87 -20.24
C GLY A 211 0.65 12.24 -19.40
N ASP A 212 -0.19 11.26 -19.16
CA ASP A 212 -1.43 11.43 -18.40
C ASP A 212 -1.17 11.35 -16.89
N GLY A 213 -1.94 12.09 -16.11
CA GLY A 213 -1.96 11.91 -14.67
C GLY A 213 -2.66 10.61 -14.29
N GLY A 214 -2.20 9.96 -13.23
CA GLY A 214 -2.82 8.74 -12.72
C GLY A 214 -4.20 9.02 -12.11
N THR A 215 -5.10 8.05 -12.16
CA THR A 215 -6.42 8.16 -11.54
C THR A 215 -6.31 8.14 -10.01
N GLY A 216 -7.20 8.85 -9.33
CA GLY A 216 -7.34 8.77 -7.88
C GLY A 216 -8.05 7.48 -7.46
N GLY A 217 -7.61 6.90 -6.34
CA GLY A 217 -8.22 5.72 -5.77
C GLY A 217 -9.61 5.99 -5.21
N ALA A 218 -10.51 5.02 -5.31
CA ALA A 218 -11.82 5.11 -4.68
C ALA A 218 -11.69 5.10 -3.14
N GLY A 219 -12.57 5.84 -2.46
CA GLY A 219 -12.77 5.71 -1.01
C GLY A 219 -13.52 4.43 -0.65
N GLY A 220 -13.22 3.88 0.52
CA GLY A 220 -13.87 2.68 1.05
C GLY A 220 -15.29 2.94 1.54
N SER A 221 -16.18 1.98 1.34
CA SER A 221 -17.55 2.06 1.89
C SER A 221 -17.56 1.89 3.41
N SER A 222 -18.57 2.43 4.10
CA SER A 222 -18.75 2.31 5.55
C SER A 222 -20.10 1.70 5.92
N GLY A 223 -20.19 1.22 7.16
CA GLY A 223 -21.47 0.80 7.75
C GLY A 223 -22.45 1.97 7.94
N ALA A 224 -23.74 1.65 8.10
CA ALA A 224 -24.82 2.62 8.25
C ALA A 224 -24.55 3.62 9.38
N GLY A 225 -24.65 4.93 9.07
CA GLY A 225 -24.44 6.01 10.03
C GLY A 225 -22.98 6.43 10.25
N MET A 226 -22.02 5.76 9.59
CA MET A 226 -20.59 6.12 9.62
C MET A 226 -20.18 6.89 8.35
N LYS A 227 -19.09 7.65 8.41
CA LYS A 227 -18.50 8.29 7.23
C LYS A 227 -17.76 7.24 6.40
N GLY A 228 -18.06 7.19 5.11
CA GLY A 228 -17.24 6.46 4.15
C GLY A 228 -15.93 7.17 3.88
N GLY A 229 -15.04 6.48 3.18
CA GLY A 229 -13.76 7.00 2.74
C GLY A 229 -13.93 8.08 1.69
N THR A 230 -13.08 9.11 1.78
CA THR A 230 -12.96 10.10 0.72
C THR A 230 -12.27 9.49 -0.49
N ALA A 231 -12.68 9.92 -1.68
CA ALA A 231 -11.93 9.65 -2.90
C ALA A 231 -10.52 10.25 -2.85
N GLY A 232 -9.57 9.60 -3.50
CA GLY A 232 -8.30 10.19 -3.87
C GLY A 232 -8.46 11.13 -5.06
N LEU A 233 -7.66 12.19 -5.10
CA LEU A 233 -7.63 13.10 -6.24
C LEU A 233 -6.90 12.46 -7.42
N GLY A 234 -7.33 12.76 -8.64
CA GLY A 234 -6.58 12.45 -9.85
C GLY A 234 -5.28 13.26 -9.94
N GLY A 235 -4.26 12.66 -10.53
CA GLY A 235 -3.00 13.32 -10.80
C GLY A 235 -3.11 14.32 -11.94
N ALA A 236 -2.29 15.37 -11.90
CA ALA A 236 -2.21 16.30 -13.01
C ALA A 236 -1.58 15.64 -14.25
N GLY A 237 -2.12 15.95 -15.43
CA GLY A 237 -1.52 15.60 -16.72
C GLY A 237 -0.26 16.41 -17.02
N GLY A 238 0.45 16.02 -18.07
CA GLY A 238 1.65 16.69 -18.54
C GLY A 238 1.38 18.13 -18.94
N ARG A 239 2.27 19.04 -18.54
CA ARG A 239 2.12 20.48 -18.83
C ARG A 239 2.04 20.83 -20.31
N LEU A 240 2.62 20.00 -21.19
CA LEU A 240 2.61 20.22 -22.63
C LEU A 240 1.66 19.26 -23.36
N TYR A 241 1.59 18.00 -22.93
CA TYR A 241 0.64 17.03 -23.46
C TYR A 241 0.27 15.99 -22.40
N GLY A 242 -1.02 15.74 -22.24
CA GLY A 242 -1.55 14.71 -21.36
C GLY A 242 -2.80 15.19 -20.61
N ASN A 243 -3.70 14.25 -20.34
CA ASN A 243 -4.91 14.48 -19.59
C ASN A 243 -4.63 14.34 -18.09
N SER A 244 -5.32 15.13 -17.26
CA SER A 244 -5.36 14.84 -15.82
C SER A 244 -6.13 13.56 -15.57
N GLY A 245 -5.71 12.82 -14.54
CA GLY A 245 -6.44 11.67 -14.04
C GLY A 245 -7.77 12.08 -13.44
N SER A 246 -8.74 11.18 -13.45
CA SER A 246 -10.01 11.37 -12.76
C SER A 246 -9.83 11.19 -11.25
N ASP A 247 -10.58 11.95 -10.46
CA ASP A 247 -10.75 11.67 -9.04
C ASP A 247 -11.41 10.29 -8.83
N GLY A 248 -11.13 9.67 -7.69
CA GLY A 248 -11.78 8.44 -7.29
C GLY A 248 -13.26 8.63 -6.94
N LEU A 249 -13.96 7.51 -6.77
CA LEU A 249 -15.34 7.53 -6.26
C LEU A 249 -15.34 7.73 -4.74
N SER A 250 -16.22 8.60 -4.25
CA SER A 250 -16.43 8.83 -2.82
C SER A 250 -17.70 8.13 -2.33
N TYR A 251 -17.66 7.52 -1.15
CA TYR A 251 -18.83 6.94 -0.49
C TYR A 251 -19.33 7.90 0.61
N THR A 252 -20.21 8.84 0.27
CA THR A 252 -20.93 9.66 1.24
C THR A 252 -22.36 9.16 1.42
N HIS A 253 -22.78 8.92 2.66
CA HIS A 253 -24.19 8.69 2.95
C HIS A 253 -25.00 9.96 2.61
N PHE A 254 -25.92 9.86 1.65
CA PHE A 254 -26.97 10.87 1.49
C PHE A 254 -27.83 10.86 2.75
N ALA A 255 -27.63 11.83 3.65
CA ALA A 255 -28.57 12.05 4.74
C ALA A 255 -29.92 12.42 4.11
N ASN A 256 -30.96 11.68 4.47
CA ASN A 256 -32.35 11.88 4.04
C ASN A 256 -32.66 13.37 3.86
N LEU A 257 -32.93 13.80 2.62
CA LEU A 257 -33.85 14.92 2.41
C LEU A 257 -35.16 14.49 3.06
N LYS A 258 -35.38 14.87 4.33
CA LYS A 258 -36.74 14.92 4.85
C LYS A 258 -37.52 15.79 3.87
N ALA A 259 -38.57 15.21 3.30
CA ALA A 259 -39.54 15.89 2.47
C ALA A 259 -39.87 17.26 3.10
N ARG A 260 -39.58 18.33 2.37
CA ARG A 260 -40.23 19.63 2.59
C ARG A 260 -41.57 19.55 1.88
N ASP A 261 -42.52 18.87 2.51
CA ASP A 261 -43.94 18.97 2.18
C ASP A 261 -44.71 19.15 3.48
N GLU A 262 -44.63 20.37 4.03
CA GLU A 262 -45.71 21.06 4.77
C GLU A 262 -45.59 22.57 4.51
#